data_AF-A0A1W9P8E3-F1
#
_entry.id   AF-A0A1W9P8E3-F1
#
_cell.length_a   1.000
_cell.length_b   1.000
_cell.length_c   1.000
_cell.angle_alpha   90.00
_cell.angle_beta   90.00
_cell.angle_gamma   90.00
#
_symmetry.space_group_name_H-M   'P 1'
#
loop_
_entity.id
_entity.type
_entity.pdbx_description
1 polymer ?
#
loop_
_entity_poly.entity_id
_entity_poly.type
_entity_poly.pdbx_seq_one_letter_code
_entity_poly.pdbx_strand_id
1 'polypeptide(L)'
;MRTQEGNAESEGNDLLHSQRCLLVSFEEKKDLQKADLEIIKKLELRFKGKDAWPLFRSYQPGYYPWYLNNDEAKFLKICLEQAKDVSLRFKKDPNLFEALQSQSFFVRVQKKSGAAQGWKDTWCKPAPLKRIVIMARTTDEQRLQAIIK
;
A
#
# COMPACT_ATOMS: atom_id res chain seq x y z
N MET A 1 17.92 36.60 5.44
CA MET A 1 18.00 35.25 6.05
C MET A 1 17.48 34.26 5.03
N ARG A 2 18.36 33.45 4.43
CA ARG A 2 17.96 32.30 3.61
C ARG A 2 17.54 31.18 4.56
N THR A 3 16.25 30.89 4.62
CA THR A 3 15.76 29.63 5.19
C THR A 3 15.81 28.58 4.11
N GLN A 4 16.56 27.52 4.42
CA GLN A 4 16.85 26.38 3.57
C GLN A 4 15.55 25.65 3.22
N GLU A 5 15.43 25.23 1.96
CA GLU A 5 14.44 24.26 1.50
C GLU A 5 14.72 22.93 2.22
N GLY A 6 13.90 22.65 3.24
CA GLY A 6 13.87 21.39 3.95
C GLY A 6 13.23 20.32 3.06
N ASN A 7 13.97 19.24 2.88
CA ASN A 7 13.73 18.12 1.99
C ASN A 7 12.35 17.45 2.19
N ALA A 8 11.37 17.78 1.35
CA ALA A 8 10.03 17.17 1.36
C ALA A 8 10.05 15.64 1.11
N GLU A 9 11.13 15.12 0.53
CA GLU A 9 11.32 13.67 0.29
C GLU A 9 11.55 12.89 1.60
N SER A 10 12.10 13.53 2.63
CA SER A 10 12.40 12.89 3.93
C SER A 10 11.14 12.56 4.73
N GLU A 11 10.16 13.45 4.74
CA GLU A 11 8.94 13.29 5.56
C GLU A 11 7.99 12.25 4.96
N GLY A 12 7.89 12.19 3.63
CA GLY A 12 7.05 11.22 2.93
C GLY A 12 7.52 9.77 3.11
N ASN A 13 8.85 9.55 3.13
CA ASN A 13 9.40 8.23 3.33
C ASN A 13 9.15 7.71 4.77
N ASP A 14 9.29 8.58 5.77
CA ASP A 14 9.10 8.24 7.18
C ASP A 14 7.64 7.87 7.49
N LEU A 15 6.69 8.57 6.85
CA LEU A 15 5.25 8.25 6.92
C LEU A 15 4.94 6.85 6.37
N LEU A 16 5.54 6.46 5.23
CA LEU A 16 5.33 5.12 4.65
C LEU A 16 5.86 4.03 5.56
N HIS A 17 7.02 4.23 6.21
CA HIS A 17 7.59 3.28 7.17
C HIS A 17 6.74 3.13 8.46
N SER A 18 5.94 4.14 8.79
CA SER A 18 5.00 4.08 9.92
C SER A 18 3.69 3.34 9.61
N GLN A 19 3.39 3.12 8.32
CA GLN A 19 2.12 2.53 7.88
C GLN A 19 2.22 1.01 7.76
N ARG A 20 1.17 0.30 8.19
CA ARG A 20 0.97 -1.11 7.86
C ARG A 20 0.14 -1.24 6.59
N CYS A 21 0.78 -1.48 5.45
CA CYS A 21 0.08 -1.56 4.16
C CYS A 21 0.79 -2.50 3.17
N LEU A 22 0.06 -2.87 2.11
CA LEU A 22 0.65 -3.46 0.90
C LEU A 22 0.72 -2.37 -0.16
N LEU A 23 1.90 -2.15 -0.71
CA LEU A 23 2.17 -1.12 -1.71
C LEU A 23 2.40 -1.75 -3.08
N VAL A 24 1.82 -1.11 -4.09
CA VAL A 24 2.25 -1.23 -5.48
C VAL A 24 2.66 0.16 -5.95
N SER A 25 3.89 0.29 -6.41
CA SER A 25 4.38 1.49 -7.07
C SER A 25 4.96 1.13 -8.43
N PHE A 26 5.23 2.14 -9.26
CA PHE A 26 5.84 1.96 -10.56
C PHE A 26 7.10 2.82 -10.60
N GLU A 27 8.24 2.16 -10.64
CA GLU A 27 9.55 2.76 -10.45
C GLU A 27 10.39 2.70 -11.74
N GLU A 28 11.63 3.18 -11.67
CA GLU A 28 12.64 2.87 -12.67
C GLU A 28 13.24 1.48 -12.45
N LYS A 29 13.76 0.87 -13.52
CA LYS A 29 14.40 -0.46 -13.47
C LYS A 29 15.52 -0.55 -12.43
N LYS A 30 16.23 0.57 -12.19
CA LYS A 30 17.40 0.64 -11.30
C LYS A 30 17.01 0.48 -9.83
N ASP A 31 15.77 0.78 -9.47
CA ASP A 31 15.26 0.75 -8.09
C ASP A 31 14.75 -0.66 -7.71
N LEU A 32 14.56 -1.53 -8.70
CA LEU A 32 14.15 -2.92 -8.49
C LEU A 32 15.33 -3.77 -8.03
N GLN A 33 15.09 -4.61 -7.03
CA GLN A 33 16.07 -5.58 -6.58
C GLN A 33 16.08 -6.81 -7.50
N LYS A 34 17.15 -7.60 -7.42
CA LYS A 34 17.32 -8.81 -8.25
C LYS A 34 16.10 -9.74 -8.16
N ALA A 35 15.52 -9.93 -6.98
CA ALA A 35 14.36 -10.79 -6.80
C ALA A 35 13.12 -10.29 -7.56
N ASP A 36 12.90 -8.97 -7.61
CA ASP A 36 11.79 -8.36 -8.36
C ASP A 36 11.97 -8.61 -9.87
N LEU A 37 13.19 -8.38 -10.37
CA LEU A 37 13.52 -8.59 -11.78
C LEU A 37 13.37 -10.05 -12.21
N GLU A 38 13.70 -11.01 -11.34
CA GLU A 38 13.51 -12.43 -11.62
C GLU A 38 12.04 -12.81 -11.73
N ILE A 39 11.15 -12.22 -10.91
CA ILE A 39 9.71 -12.43 -11.04
C ILE A 39 9.20 -11.90 -12.38
N ILE A 40 9.58 -10.67 -12.75
CA ILE A 40 9.20 -10.06 -14.04
C ILE A 40 9.67 -10.92 -15.21
N LYS A 41 10.92 -11.41 -15.15
CA LYS A 41 11.51 -12.27 -16.16
C LYS A 41 10.76 -13.61 -16.29
N LYS A 42 10.41 -14.25 -15.16
CA LYS A 42 9.63 -15.50 -15.15
C LYS A 42 8.23 -15.35 -15.74
N LEU A 43 7.63 -14.17 -15.59
CA LEU A 43 6.33 -13.85 -16.17
C LEU A 43 6.41 -13.41 -17.64
N GLU A 44 7.62 -13.32 -18.20
CA GLU A 44 7.89 -12.88 -19.58
C GLU A 44 7.32 -11.49 -19.92
N LEU A 45 7.16 -10.64 -18.89
CA LEU A 45 6.64 -9.28 -19.05
C LEU A 45 7.75 -8.32 -19.46
N ARG A 46 7.40 -7.33 -20.27
CA ARG A 46 8.30 -6.27 -20.72
C ARG A 46 7.70 -4.90 -20.41
N PHE A 47 8.46 -4.08 -19.71
CA PHE A 47 8.09 -2.70 -19.37
C PHE A 47 9.02 -1.73 -20.10
N LYS A 48 8.47 -0.62 -20.59
CA LYS A 48 9.20 0.45 -21.28
C LYS A 48 8.79 1.79 -20.69
N GLY A 49 9.76 2.69 -20.51
CA GLY A 49 9.55 4.02 -19.95
C GLY A 49 10.11 4.15 -18.54
N LYS A 50 10.20 5.41 -18.09
CA LYS A 50 10.40 5.76 -16.68
C LYS A 50 9.11 5.42 -15.91
N ASP A 51 9.25 5.07 -14.64
CA ASP A 51 8.12 4.84 -13.72
C ASP A 51 7.09 3.83 -14.26
N ALA A 52 7.61 2.77 -14.90
CA ALA A 52 6.81 1.74 -15.56
C ALA A 52 7.07 0.34 -14.98
N TRP A 53 8.06 0.20 -14.10
CA TRP A 53 8.46 -1.09 -13.52
C TRP A 53 7.70 -1.33 -12.22
N PRO A 54 6.78 -2.31 -12.17
CA PRO A 54 5.97 -2.51 -10.97
C PRO A 54 6.84 -3.03 -9.82
N LEU A 55 6.73 -2.37 -8.67
CA LEU A 55 7.37 -2.75 -7.42
C LEU A 55 6.30 -3.09 -6.39
N PHE A 56 6.43 -4.24 -5.74
CA PHE A 56 5.47 -4.75 -4.76
C PHE A 56 6.12 -4.89 -3.39
N ARG A 57 5.57 -4.25 -2.37
CA ARG A 57 6.14 -4.28 -1.01
C ARG A 57 5.09 -4.44 0.08
N SER A 58 5.40 -5.23 1.10
CA SER A 58 4.67 -5.31 2.36
C SER A 58 5.38 -4.39 3.35
N TYR A 59 4.67 -3.36 3.81
CA TYR A 59 5.12 -2.44 4.84
C TYR A 59 4.57 -2.88 6.19
N GLN A 60 5.50 -3.08 7.13
CA GLN A 60 5.18 -3.37 8.52
C GLN A 60 5.93 -2.36 9.39
N PRO A 61 5.23 -1.64 10.29
CA PRO A 61 5.87 -0.64 11.14
C PRO A 61 7.01 -1.24 11.95
N GLY A 62 8.18 -0.60 11.91
CA GLY A 62 9.40 -1.07 12.58
C GLY A 62 10.20 -2.13 11.81
N TYR A 63 9.80 -2.47 10.59
CA TYR A 63 10.50 -3.40 9.71
C TYR A 63 10.84 -2.75 8.37
N TYR A 64 11.91 -3.24 7.73
CA TYR A 64 12.24 -2.84 6.36
C TYR A 64 11.16 -3.35 5.39
N PRO A 65 10.72 -2.56 4.38
CA PRO A 65 9.73 -3.00 3.40
C PRO A 65 10.16 -4.28 2.70
N TRP A 66 9.31 -5.30 2.72
CA TRP A 66 9.70 -6.64 2.27
C TRP A 66 8.84 -7.14 1.10
N TYR A 67 9.27 -8.25 0.49
CA TYR A 67 8.50 -8.91 -0.56
C TYR A 67 7.16 -9.43 -0.02
N LEU A 68 6.16 -9.46 -0.89
CA LEU A 68 4.85 -10.03 -0.55
C LEU A 68 4.95 -11.53 -0.35
N ASN A 69 4.20 -12.05 0.62
CA ASN A 69 3.90 -13.48 0.70
C ASN A 69 2.72 -13.88 -0.22
N ASN A 70 2.41 -15.17 -0.28
CA ASN A 70 1.39 -15.71 -1.18
C ASN A 70 -0.03 -15.16 -0.89
N ASP A 71 -0.39 -15.01 0.38
CA ASP A 71 -1.71 -14.54 0.79
C ASP A 71 -1.83 -13.02 0.59
N GLU A 72 -0.78 -12.26 0.90
CA GLU A 72 -0.69 -10.84 0.58
C GLU A 72 -0.81 -10.59 -0.93
N ALA A 73 -0.14 -11.38 -1.77
CA ALA A 73 -0.23 -11.26 -3.21
C ALA A 73 -1.65 -11.56 -3.74
N LYS A 74 -2.31 -12.61 -3.23
CA LYS A 74 -3.71 -12.93 -3.56
C LYS A 74 -4.65 -11.80 -3.15
N PHE A 75 -4.46 -11.25 -1.95
CA PHE A 75 -5.26 -10.15 -1.45
C PHE A 75 -5.06 -8.87 -2.26
N LEU A 76 -3.80 -8.51 -2.53
CA LEU A 76 -3.46 -7.33 -3.31
C LEU A 76 -3.99 -7.40 -4.75
N LYS A 77 -3.99 -8.60 -5.35
CA LYS A 77 -4.64 -8.82 -6.65
C LYS A 77 -6.12 -8.40 -6.62
N ILE A 78 -6.87 -8.82 -5.60
CA ILE A 78 -8.29 -8.44 -5.44
C ILE A 78 -8.42 -6.92 -5.33
N CYS A 79 -7.57 -6.28 -4.53
CA CYS A 79 -7.55 -4.83 -4.38
C CYS A 79 -7.29 -4.11 -5.70
N LEU A 80 -6.29 -4.54 -6.48
CA LEU A 80 -5.95 -3.95 -7.78
C LEU A 80 -7.09 -4.11 -8.81
N GLU A 81 -7.75 -5.27 -8.84
CA GLU A 81 -8.91 -5.49 -9.71
C GLU A 81 -10.04 -4.51 -9.37
N GLN A 82 -10.32 -4.29 -8.08
CA GLN A 82 -11.35 -3.34 -7.66
C GLN A 82 -10.92 -1.89 -7.90
N ALA A 83 -9.66 -1.54 -7.65
CA ALA A 83 -9.13 -0.21 -7.91
C ALA A 83 -9.24 0.13 -9.41
N LYS A 84 -8.85 -0.79 -10.29
CA LYS A 84 -9.02 -0.65 -11.74
C LYS A 84 -10.49 -0.41 -12.11
N ASP A 85 -11.42 -1.20 -11.59
CA ASP A 85 -12.84 -1.05 -11.89
C ASP A 85 -13.36 0.34 -11.49
N VAL A 86 -13.06 0.79 -10.27
CA VAL A 86 -13.47 2.12 -9.78
C VAL A 86 -12.83 3.23 -10.60
N SER A 87 -11.54 3.15 -10.89
CA SER A 87 -10.84 4.16 -11.70
C SER A 87 -11.41 4.29 -13.12
N LEU A 88 -11.77 3.16 -13.75
CA LEU A 88 -12.39 3.17 -15.07
C LEU A 88 -13.82 3.72 -15.05
N ARG A 89 -14.58 3.48 -13.97
CA ARG A 89 -15.91 4.07 -13.79
C ARG A 89 -15.81 5.57 -13.56
N PHE A 90 -14.91 6.02 -12.68
CA PHE A 90 -14.66 7.43 -12.43
C PHE A 90 -14.22 8.18 -13.69
N LYS A 91 -13.40 7.55 -14.54
CA LYS A 91 -13.03 8.13 -15.85
C LYS A 91 -14.25 8.37 -16.76
N LYS A 92 -15.29 7.55 -16.67
CA LYS A 92 -16.53 7.68 -17.46
C LYS A 92 -17.53 8.65 -16.82
N ASP A 93 -17.56 8.68 -15.50
CA ASP A 93 -18.45 9.49 -14.69
C ASP A 93 -17.63 10.14 -13.55
N PRO A 94 -17.13 11.38 -13.76
CA PRO A 94 -16.41 12.12 -12.73
C PRO A 94 -17.23 12.38 -11.46
N ASN A 95 -18.57 12.26 -11.56
CA ASN A 95 -19.50 12.52 -10.48
C ASN A 95 -19.81 11.24 -9.68
N LEU A 96 -19.08 10.15 -9.92
CA LEU A 96 -19.24 8.86 -9.25
C LEU A 96 -19.24 8.96 -7.71
N PHE A 97 -18.57 9.96 -7.16
CA PHE A 97 -18.45 10.18 -5.72
C PHE A 97 -19.32 11.34 -5.18
N GLU A 98 -20.21 11.94 -5.98
CA GLU A 98 -21.00 13.12 -5.61
C GLU A 98 -22.15 12.86 -4.62
N ALA A 99 -22.16 11.71 -3.92
CA ALA A 99 -22.99 11.57 -2.73
C ALA A 99 -22.32 12.31 -1.56
N LEU A 100 -22.61 13.61 -1.44
CA LEU A 100 -22.29 14.41 -0.25
C LEU A 100 -22.97 13.79 0.98
N GLN A 101 -22.26 12.91 1.66
CA GLN A 101 -22.36 12.80 3.11
C GLN A 101 -20.97 13.13 3.63
N SER A 102 -20.82 14.34 4.16
CA SER A 102 -19.64 14.71 4.94
C SER A 102 -19.35 13.56 5.93
N GLN A 103 -18.14 13.00 5.87
CA GLN A 103 -17.67 11.88 6.69
C GLN A 103 -18.03 10.44 6.22
N SER A 104 -18.41 10.21 4.96
CA SER A 104 -18.56 8.84 4.41
C SER A 104 -17.58 8.54 3.28
N PHE A 105 -17.18 7.27 3.16
CA PHE A 105 -16.34 6.76 2.08
C PHE A 105 -17.14 5.87 1.15
N PHE A 106 -16.87 5.99 -0.15
CA PHE A 106 -17.31 5.02 -1.14
C PHE A 106 -16.51 3.72 -0.97
N VAL A 107 -17.20 2.61 -0.71
CA VAL A 107 -16.60 1.30 -0.44
C VAL A 107 -17.25 0.25 -1.33
N ARG A 108 -16.43 -0.65 -1.88
CA ARG A 108 -16.90 -1.86 -2.55
C ARG A 108 -16.84 -3.03 -1.60
N VAL A 109 -17.98 -3.65 -1.36
CA VAL A 109 -18.11 -4.80 -0.45
C VAL A 109 -18.38 -6.06 -1.27
N GLN A 110 -17.55 -7.08 -1.05
CA GLN A 110 -17.78 -8.40 -1.65
C GLN A 110 -19.02 -9.04 -1.02
N LYS A 111 -19.97 -9.50 -1.84
CA LYS A 111 -21.15 -10.20 -1.35
C LYS A 111 -20.73 -11.58 -0.83
N LYS A 112 -21.01 -11.88 0.44
CA LYS A 112 -20.78 -13.21 1.02
C LYS A 112 -21.96 -14.13 0.69
N SER A 113 -21.76 -15.03 -0.29
CA SER A 113 -22.58 -16.22 -0.61
C SER A 113 -23.99 -16.03 -1.20
N GLY A 114 -24.28 -16.83 -2.23
CA GLY A 114 -25.45 -16.83 -3.11
C GLY A 114 -25.01 -16.84 -4.59
N ALA A 115 -25.77 -17.45 -5.51
CA ALA A 115 -25.41 -17.70 -6.92
C ALA A 115 -24.95 -16.47 -7.76
N ALA A 116 -24.94 -15.26 -7.18
CA ALA A 116 -24.32 -14.07 -7.73
C ALA A 116 -23.01 -13.75 -6.98
N GLN A 117 -21.90 -14.27 -7.49
CA GLN A 117 -20.56 -13.77 -7.15
C GLN A 117 -20.46 -12.32 -7.64
N GLY A 118 -20.26 -11.35 -6.75
CA GLY A 118 -20.27 -9.95 -7.15
C GLY A 118 -19.92 -8.96 -6.04
N TRP A 119 -19.65 -7.73 -6.47
CA TRP A 119 -19.37 -6.59 -5.61
C TRP A 119 -20.59 -5.71 -5.48
N LYS A 120 -20.73 -5.05 -4.33
CA LYS A 120 -21.77 -4.05 -4.08
C LYS A 120 -21.11 -2.75 -3.66
N ASP A 121 -21.53 -1.65 -4.26
CA ASP A 121 -21.14 -0.31 -3.83
C ASP A 121 -21.95 0.10 -2.60
N THR A 122 -21.28 0.71 -1.63
CA THR A 122 -21.89 1.23 -0.41
C THR A 122 -21.16 2.48 0.05
N TRP A 123 -21.85 3.31 0.81
CA TRP A 123 -21.25 4.43 1.53
C TRP A 123 -21.12 4.05 3.00
N CYS A 124 -19.92 4.16 3.55
CA CYS A 124 -19.63 3.77 4.93
C CYS A 124 -18.95 4.91 5.67
N LYS A 125 -19.42 5.20 6.89
CA LYS A 125 -18.68 6.04 7.82
C LYS A 125 -17.44 5.27 8.31
N PRO A 126 -16.27 5.92 8.42
CA PRO A 126 -15.10 5.27 8.97
C PRO A 126 -15.36 4.87 10.42
N ALA A 127 -14.70 3.80 10.87
CA ALA A 127 -14.60 3.55 12.31
C ALA A 127 -13.88 4.74 12.99
N PRO A 128 -14.25 5.10 14.23
CA PRO A 128 -13.54 6.13 14.98
C PRO A 128 -12.05 5.80 15.09
N LEU A 129 -11.20 6.82 14.96
CA LEU A 129 -9.76 6.66 15.14
C LEU A 129 -9.47 6.21 16.57
N LYS A 130 -8.95 4.99 16.73
CA LYS A 130 -8.44 4.52 18.01
C LYS A 130 -7.01 5.02 18.16
N ARG A 131 -6.76 5.94 19.10
CA ARG A 131 -5.41 6.34 19.47
C ARG A 131 -4.71 5.14 20.12
N ILE A 132 -3.78 4.52 19.41
CA ILE A 132 -2.92 3.48 19.98
C ILE A 132 -1.79 4.20 20.72
N VAL A 133 -1.73 4.05 22.04
CA VAL A 133 -0.55 4.47 22.81
C VAL A 133 0.51 3.40 22.63
N ILE A 134 1.53 3.70 21.83
CA ILE A 134 2.70 2.82 21.68
C ILE A 134 3.55 3.01 22.93
N MET A 135 3.51 2.05 23.85
CA MET A 135 4.54 1.98 24.89
C MET A 135 5.82 1.49 24.23
N ALA A 136 6.78 2.39 24.02
CA ALA A 136 8.12 2.01 23.61
C ALA A 136 8.64 1.00 24.63
N ARG A 137 8.89 -0.24 24.19
CA ARG A 137 9.65 -1.19 25.01
C ARG A 137 11.06 -0.63 25.08
N THR A 138 11.51 -0.26 26.28
CA THR A 138 12.89 0.14 26.52
C THR A 138 13.78 -0.95 25.96
N THR A 139 14.68 -0.60 25.05
CA THR A 139 15.67 -1.52 24.51
C THR A 139 16.46 -2.09 25.67
N ASP A 140 16.39 -3.40 25.88
CA ASP A 140 17.21 -4.06 26.88
C ASP A 140 18.65 -4.10 26.35
N GLU A 141 19.44 -3.09 26.73
CA GLU A 141 20.84 -2.95 26.33
C GLU A 141 21.67 -4.18 26.71
N GLN A 142 21.29 -4.91 27.77
CA GLN A 142 21.97 -6.15 28.17
C GLN A 142 21.73 -7.28 27.16
N ARG A 143 20.54 -7.34 26.56
CA ARG A 143 20.22 -8.31 25.50
C ARG A 143 20.98 -8.04 24.21
N LEU A 144 21.22 -6.77 23.87
CA LEU A 144 22.02 -6.40 22.68
C LEU A 144 23.50 -6.76 22.85
N GLN A 145 24.06 -6.54 24.04
CA GLN A 145 25.44 -6.90 24.36
C GLN A 145 25.70 -8.42 24.25
N ALA A 146 24.68 -9.25 24.50
CA ALA A 146 24.80 -10.71 24.43
C ALA A 146 24.78 -11.28 23.00
N ILE A 147 24.30 -10.52 22.00
CA ILE A 147 24.22 -10.97 20.59
C ILE A 147 25.50 -10.61 19.80
N ILE A 148 26.27 -9.63 20.29
CA ILE A 148 27.49 -9.12 19.63
C ILE A 148 28.75 -9.89 20.10
N LYS A 149 28.60 -10.91 20.96
CA LYS A 149 29.67 -11.80 21.44
C LYS A 149 29.59 -13.17 20.76
#